data_AF-A0A3D8HDK4-F1
#
_entry.id   AF-A0A3D8HDK4-F1
#
_cell.length_a   1.000
_cell.length_b   1.000
_cell.length_c   1.000
_cell.angle_alpha   90.00
_cell.angle_beta   90.00
_cell.angle_gamma   90.00
#
_symmetry.space_group_name_H-M   'P 1'
#
loop_
_entity.id
_entity.type
_entity.pdbx_description
1 polymer ?
#
loop_
_entity_poly.entity_id
_entity_poly.type
_entity_poly.pdbx_seq_one_letter_code
_entity_poly.pdbx_strand_id
1 'polypeptide(L)'
;MTLKQLISLLPRLVKYNLKIIFAGKFIWFLLAAFLFFGLFMFQSAWNRAEINEGLIYNLLMFPCVLLVFYPAVFGIQNDEDSRILEILFGIPNYKYKVWGIRLLMIYVAIFVILIAFSWLATLLLYPVNPLEMATQLMFPILFFGNLAFMFSTITRSGNGTAVLMIVIGIVLLIFSNTPLIERSFWNIMLNPFSIPRNFLPIIWEGIIIKSRIFLLVASIVWMLIGLLNLQKREKFV
;
A
#
# COMPACT_ATOMS: atom_id res chain seq x y z
N MET A 1 23.30 21.07 6.50
CA MET A 1 23.03 20.11 7.60
C MET A 1 24.05 19.00 7.53
N THR A 2 24.82 18.77 8.59
CA THR A 2 25.85 17.71 8.62
C THR A 2 25.20 16.32 8.74
N LEU A 3 25.79 15.32 8.09
CA LEU A 3 25.33 13.91 8.09
C LEU A 3 25.08 13.37 9.51
N LYS A 4 25.91 13.76 10.49
CA LYS A 4 25.74 13.38 11.91
C LYS A 4 24.47 13.97 12.53
N GLN A 5 24.10 15.21 12.19
CA GLN A 5 22.85 15.82 12.67
C GLN A 5 21.63 15.15 12.03
N LEU A 6 21.69 14.83 10.73
CA LEU A 6 20.64 14.08 10.02
C LEU A 6 20.39 12.70 10.66
N ILE A 7 21.46 11.97 10.98
CA ILE A 7 21.41 10.66 11.64
C ILE A 7 20.88 10.75 13.07
N SER A 8 21.19 11.82 13.81
CA SER A 8 20.68 12.01 15.18
C SER A 8 19.21 12.46 15.23
N LEU A 9 18.72 13.15 14.19
CA LEU A 9 17.34 13.65 14.09
C LEU A 9 16.38 12.64 13.47
N LEU A 10 16.87 11.75 12.62
CA LEU A 10 16.12 10.66 12.00
C LEU A 10 15.30 9.83 13.01
N PRO A 11 15.87 9.32 14.12
CA PRO A 11 15.12 8.53 15.09
C PRO A 11 13.98 9.30 15.77
N ARG A 12 14.17 10.60 16.05
CA ARG A 12 13.11 11.45 16.63
C ARG A 12 12.00 11.71 15.64
N LEU A 13 12.35 11.99 14.37
CA LEU A 13 11.38 12.15 13.28
C LEU A 13 10.62 10.85 13.01
N VAL A 14 11.29 9.70 13.05
CA VAL A 14 10.70 8.38 12.89
C VAL A 14 9.75 8.07 14.03
N LYS A 15 10.16 8.26 15.29
CA LYS A 15 9.29 8.04 16.46
C LYS A 15 8.07 8.96 16.43
N TYR A 16 8.22 10.21 16.02
CA TYR A 16 7.12 11.16 15.91
C TYR A 16 6.14 10.79 14.79
N ASN A 17 6.65 10.47 13.59
CA ASN A 17 5.80 10.05 12.48
C ASN A 17 5.15 8.68 12.72
N LEU A 18 5.87 7.71 13.29
CA LEU A 18 5.27 6.44 13.72
C LEU A 18 4.18 6.69 14.75
N LYS A 19 4.40 7.59 15.73
CA LYS A 19 3.35 7.97 16.67
C LYS A 19 2.15 8.57 15.94
N ILE A 20 2.33 9.40 14.90
CA ILE A 20 1.21 9.96 14.12
C ILE A 20 0.50 8.89 13.27
N ILE A 21 1.27 7.99 12.64
CA ILE A 21 0.76 6.92 11.77
C ILE A 21 0.00 5.87 12.59
N PHE A 22 0.50 5.51 13.77
CA PHE A 22 -0.13 4.56 14.70
C PHE A 22 -1.09 5.23 15.69
N ALA A 23 -1.10 6.56 15.82
CA ALA A 23 -2.10 7.28 16.62
C ALA A 23 -3.44 7.32 15.88
N GLY A 24 -4.51 7.38 16.66
CA GLY A 24 -5.86 7.42 16.13
C GLY A 24 -6.40 6.02 15.83
N LYS A 25 -6.90 5.81 14.61
CA LYS A 25 -7.72 4.64 14.26
C LYS A 25 -6.95 3.50 13.58
N PHE A 26 -5.64 3.63 13.36
CA PHE A 26 -4.85 2.58 12.69
C PHE A 26 -4.96 1.22 13.38
N ILE A 27 -5.03 1.19 14.73
CA ILE A 27 -5.18 -0.06 15.48
C ILE A 27 -6.49 -0.80 15.12
N TRP A 28 -7.56 -0.05 14.83
CA TRP A 28 -8.83 -0.62 14.38
C TRP A 28 -8.72 -1.18 12.96
N PHE A 29 -7.93 -0.54 12.09
CA PHE A 29 -7.64 -1.07 10.75
C PHE A 29 -6.75 -2.31 10.81
N LEU A 30 -5.78 -2.36 11.72
CA LEU A 30 -4.95 -3.56 11.95
C LEU A 30 -5.81 -4.73 12.46
N LEU A 31 -6.70 -4.47 13.41
CA LEU A 31 -7.64 -5.46 13.93
C LEU A 31 -8.62 -5.91 12.84
N ALA A 32 -9.15 -5.00 12.04
CA ALA A 32 -9.99 -5.33 10.89
C ALA A 32 -9.23 -6.19 9.87
N ALA A 33 -7.99 -5.85 9.53
CA ALA A 33 -7.14 -6.64 8.64
C ALA A 33 -6.95 -8.08 9.17
N PHE A 34 -6.75 -8.21 10.49
CA PHE A 34 -6.65 -9.52 11.14
C PHE A 34 -7.97 -10.31 11.09
N LEU A 35 -9.11 -9.66 11.36
CA LEU A 35 -10.42 -10.28 11.26
C LEU A 35 -10.74 -10.74 9.83
N PHE A 36 -10.53 -9.87 8.84
CA PHE A 36 -10.75 -10.22 7.42
C PHE A 36 -9.84 -11.37 6.98
N PHE A 37 -8.58 -11.37 7.42
CA PHE A 37 -7.68 -12.49 7.17
C PHE A 37 -8.24 -13.80 7.75
N GLY A 38 -8.69 -13.78 9.02
CA GLY A 38 -9.35 -14.94 9.65
C GLY A 38 -10.62 -15.40 8.93
N LEU A 39 -11.47 -14.46 8.51
CA LEU A 39 -12.71 -14.74 7.79
C LEU A 39 -12.44 -15.39 6.43
N PHE A 40 -11.48 -14.88 5.66
CA PHE A 40 -11.13 -15.46 4.38
C PHE A 40 -10.46 -16.83 4.52
N MET A 41 -9.63 -17.03 5.55
CA MET A 41 -9.12 -18.36 5.88
C MET A 41 -10.25 -19.35 6.16
N PHE A 42 -11.22 -18.97 6.99
CA PHE A 42 -12.38 -19.80 7.30
C PHE A 42 -13.20 -20.11 6.04
N GLN A 43 -13.44 -19.10 5.20
CA GLN A 43 -14.16 -19.28 3.94
C GLN A 43 -13.43 -20.23 2.98
N SER A 44 -12.10 -20.10 2.83
CA SER A 44 -11.29 -21.00 2.01
C SER A 44 -11.31 -22.44 2.53
N ALA A 45 -11.24 -22.62 3.85
CA ALA A 45 -11.34 -23.93 4.48
C ALA A 45 -12.74 -24.55 4.29
N TRP A 46 -13.81 -23.76 4.44
CA TRP A 46 -15.19 -24.20 4.21
C TRP A 46 -15.42 -24.66 2.77
N ASN A 47 -14.89 -23.91 1.81
CA ASN A 47 -14.99 -24.22 0.38
C ASN A 47 -14.02 -25.34 -0.07
N ARG A 48 -13.25 -25.94 0.85
CA ARG A 48 -12.23 -26.96 0.56
C ARG A 48 -11.29 -26.56 -0.57
N ALA A 49 -10.93 -25.28 -0.62
CA ALA A 49 -10.00 -24.78 -1.62
C ALA A 49 -8.61 -25.40 -1.41
N GLU A 50 -7.91 -25.68 -2.51
CA GLU A 50 -6.53 -26.16 -2.43
C GLU A 50 -5.66 -25.06 -1.80
N ILE A 51 -5.12 -25.36 -0.63
CA ILE A 51 -4.21 -24.46 0.09
C ILE A 51 -2.86 -24.53 -0.61
N ASN A 52 -2.57 -23.54 -1.44
CA ASN A 52 -1.31 -23.36 -2.13
C ASN A 52 -0.75 -21.95 -1.86
N GLU A 53 0.46 -21.69 -2.33
CA GLU A 53 1.13 -20.39 -2.17
C GLU A 53 0.32 -19.25 -2.83
N GLY A 54 -0.34 -19.53 -3.96
CA GLY A 54 -1.22 -18.58 -4.64
C GLY A 54 -2.43 -18.19 -3.82
N LEU A 55 -3.05 -19.13 -3.12
CA LEU A 55 -4.19 -18.86 -2.25
C LEU A 55 -3.76 -17.96 -1.09
N ILE A 56 -2.60 -18.22 -0.48
CA ILE A 56 -2.07 -17.36 0.59
C ILE A 56 -1.82 -15.93 0.09
N TYR A 57 -1.25 -15.77 -1.11
CA TYR A 57 -1.09 -14.44 -1.72
C TYR A 57 -2.44 -13.72 -1.84
N ASN A 58 -3.45 -14.39 -2.39
CA ASN A 58 -4.79 -13.80 -2.56
C ASN A 58 -5.47 -13.47 -1.22
N LEU A 59 -5.32 -14.33 -0.20
CA LEU A 59 -5.83 -14.09 1.15
C LEU A 59 -5.19 -12.84 1.79
N LEU A 60 -3.89 -12.65 1.59
CA LEU A 60 -3.14 -11.53 2.17
C LEU A 60 -3.33 -10.22 1.39
N MET A 61 -3.69 -10.28 0.11
CA MET A 61 -3.89 -9.10 -0.75
C MET A 61 -4.91 -8.11 -0.18
N PHE A 62 -6.05 -8.58 0.32
CA PHE A 62 -7.08 -7.69 0.85
C PHE A 62 -6.69 -7.02 2.18
N PRO A 63 -6.26 -7.76 3.23
CA PRO A 63 -5.70 -7.16 4.45
C PRO A 63 -4.58 -6.16 4.16
N CYS A 64 -3.73 -6.47 3.19
CA CYS A 64 -2.62 -5.65 2.75
C CYS A 64 -3.06 -4.28 2.19
N VAL A 65 -4.02 -4.27 1.26
CA VAL A 65 -4.58 -3.02 0.71
C VAL A 65 -5.26 -2.20 1.81
N LEU A 66 -5.98 -2.86 2.73
CA LEU A 66 -6.65 -2.21 3.85
C LEU A 66 -5.66 -1.52 4.82
N LEU A 67 -4.49 -2.13 5.08
CA LEU A 67 -3.46 -1.57 5.95
C LEU A 67 -2.80 -0.30 5.37
N VAL A 68 -2.59 -0.28 4.05
CA VAL A 68 -2.05 0.91 3.34
C VAL A 68 -3.05 2.05 3.29
N PHE A 69 -4.33 1.69 3.21
CA PHE A 69 -5.41 2.62 2.98
C PHE A 69 -5.45 3.74 4.02
N TYR A 70 -5.47 3.38 5.31
CA TYR A 70 -5.59 4.35 6.39
C TYR A 70 -4.47 5.41 6.40
N PRO A 71 -3.19 5.03 6.50
CA PRO A 71 -2.11 6.02 6.57
C PRO A 71 -1.93 6.83 5.27
N ALA A 72 -2.24 6.25 4.11
CA ALA A 72 -2.16 6.97 2.84
C ALA A 72 -3.28 8.00 2.66
N VAL A 73 -4.50 7.69 3.11
CA VAL A 73 -5.69 8.53 2.94
C VAL A 73 -5.79 9.60 4.03
N PHE A 74 -5.63 9.21 5.29
CA PHE A 74 -5.81 10.12 6.44
C PHE A 74 -4.54 10.86 6.84
N GLY A 75 -3.39 10.52 6.24
CA GLY A 75 -2.13 11.20 6.52
C GLY A 75 -2.18 12.70 6.25
N ILE A 76 -2.89 13.16 5.20
CA ILE A 76 -2.98 14.58 4.86
C ILE A 76 -3.93 15.31 5.81
N GLN A 77 -5.09 14.72 6.10
CA GLN A 77 -6.06 15.32 7.03
C GLN A 77 -5.48 15.51 8.42
N ASN A 78 -4.84 14.48 8.97
CA ASN A 78 -4.29 14.55 10.33
C ASN A 78 -3.26 15.68 10.48
N ASP A 79 -2.52 16.00 9.41
CA ASP A 79 -1.57 17.12 9.40
C ASP A 79 -2.26 18.50 9.27
N GLU A 80 -3.32 18.59 8.44
CA GLU A 80 -4.14 19.80 8.27
C GLU A 80 -4.86 20.14 9.59
N ASP A 81 -5.44 19.14 10.25
CA ASP A 81 -6.15 19.27 11.53
C ASP A 81 -5.23 19.65 12.70
N SER A 82 -3.95 19.25 12.65
CA SER A 82 -2.99 19.52 13.74
C SER A 82 -2.30 20.90 13.64
N ARG A 83 -2.65 21.75 12.66
CA ARG A 83 -1.95 23.02 12.31
C ARG A 83 -0.44 22.90 12.04
N ILE A 84 0.09 21.69 11.99
CA ILE A 84 1.49 21.41 11.60
C ILE A 84 1.68 21.77 10.12
N LEU A 85 0.62 21.64 9.32
CA LEU A 85 0.61 22.03 7.92
C LEU A 85 0.97 23.52 7.74
N GLU A 86 0.44 24.43 8.57
CA GLU A 86 0.74 25.88 8.49
C GLU A 86 2.19 26.20 8.85
N ILE A 87 2.75 25.56 9.88
CA ILE A 87 4.14 25.75 10.30
C ILE A 87 5.11 25.13 9.27
N LEU A 88 4.77 23.97 8.71
CA LEU A 88 5.54 23.31 7.65
C LEU A 88 5.45 24.05 6.32
N PHE A 89 4.34 24.76 6.08
CA PHE A 89 4.12 25.55 4.87
C PHE A 89 4.81 26.91 4.87
N GLY A 90 5.19 27.45 6.03
CA GLY A 90 6.00 28.66 6.15
C GLY A 90 7.47 28.50 5.70
N ILE A 91 7.98 27.28 5.52
CA ILE A 91 9.36 27.02 5.07
C ILE A 91 9.38 26.56 3.59
N PRO A 92 9.90 27.37 2.65
CA PRO A 92 10.01 26.99 1.25
C PRO A 92 10.79 25.68 1.08
N ASN A 93 10.37 24.80 0.17
CA ASN A 93 11.07 23.57 -0.21
C ASN A 93 11.28 22.48 0.87
N TYR A 94 10.54 22.49 1.99
CA TYR A 94 10.61 21.39 2.99
C TYR A 94 9.50 20.33 2.83
N LYS A 95 8.42 20.67 2.11
CA LYS A 95 7.16 19.90 1.99
C LYS A 95 7.36 18.51 1.36
N TYR A 96 8.04 18.44 0.22
CA TYR A 96 8.25 17.19 -0.53
C TYR A 96 9.11 16.19 0.26
N LYS A 97 10.09 16.71 1.01
CA LYS A 97 11.05 15.88 1.74
C LYS A 97 10.39 15.20 2.93
N VAL A 98 9.53 15.91 3.65
CA VAL A 98 8.77 15.36 4.78
C VAL A 98 7.74 14.33 4.31
N TRP A 99 6.97 14.64 3.27
CA TRP A 99 5.98 13.72 2.72
C TRP A 99 6.60 12.45 2.11
N GLY A 100 7.69 12.60 1.37
CA GLY A 100 8.44 11.46 0.84
C GLY A 100 8.99 10.55 1.95
N ILE A 101 9.58 11.14 2.99
CA ILE A 101 10.06 10.37 4.17
C ILE A 101 8.88 9.67 4.87
N ARG A 102 7.71 10.34 4.99
CA ARG A 102 6.52 9.73 5.60
C ARG A 102 5.99 8.54 4.80
N LEU A 103 5.82 8.67 3.49
CA LEU A 103 5.40 7.55 2.64
C LEU A 103 6.36 6.36 2.77
N LEU A 104 7.68 6.63 2.75
CA LEU A 104 8.68 5.59 2.97
C LEU A 104 8.52 4.90 4.33
N MET A 105 8.30 5.66 5.42
CA MET A 105 8.05 5.09 6.75
C MET A 105 6.78 4.25 6.80
N ILE A 106 5.70 4.68 6.13
CA ILE A 106 4.45 3.91 6.02
C ILE A 106 4.73 2.57 5.32
N TYR A 107 5.44 2.59 4.20
CA TYR A 107 5.77 1.37 3.45
C TYR A 107 6.67 0.42 4.24
N VAL A 108 7.67 0.93 4.96
CA VAL A 108 8.51 0.11 5.84
C VAL A 108 7.70 -0.51 6.98
N ALA A 109 6.83 0.25 7.63
CA ALA A 109 5.97 -0.26 8.71
C ALA A 109 5.03 -1.37 8.20
N ILE A 110 4.42 -1.16 7.03
CA ILE A 110 3.52 -2.15 6.41
C ILE A 110 4.29 -3.39 5.97
N PHE A 111 5.50 -3.24 5.44
CA PHE A 111 6.36 -4.37 5.10
C PHE A 111 6.66 -5.26 6.32
N VAL A 112 6.98 -4.66 7.46
CA VAL A 112 7.21 -5.40 8.72
C VAL A 112 5.93 -6.11 9.19
N ILE A 113 4.78 -5.43 9.12
CA ILE A 113 3.49 -6.03 9.46
C ILE A 113 3.16 -7.19 8.52
N LEU A 114 3.44 -7.07 7.22
CA LEU A 114 3.21 -8.13 6.24
C LEU A 114 4.10 -9.35 6.49
N ILE A 115 5.36 -9.18 6.88
CA ILE A 115 6.21 -10.30 7.28
C ILE A 115 5.56 -11.07 8.44
N ALA A 116 5.00 -10.35 9.43
CA ALA A 116 4.30 -10.97 10.55
C ALA A 116 3.02 -11.71 10.10
N PHE A 117 2.22 -11.12 9.20
CA PHE A 117 1.03 -11.77 8.64
C PHE A 117 1.39 -13.00 7.81
N SER A 118 2.43 -12.94 6.97
CA SER A 118 2.90 -14.07 6.18
C SER A 118 3.48 -15.18 7.07
N TRP A 119 4.19 -14.83 8.14
CA TRP A 119 4.65 -15.79 9.15
C TRP A 119 3.47 -16.47 9.87
N LEU A 120 2.44 -15.70 10.20
CA LEU A 120 1.21 -16.23 10.78
C LEU A 120 0.45 -17.14 9.80
N ALA A 121 0.40 -16.78 8.51
CA ALA A 121 -0.15 -17.63 7.46
C ALA A 121 0.64 -18.94 7.29
N THR A 122 1.97 -18.88 7.43
CA THR A 122 2.86 -20.05 7.42
C THR A 122 2.53 -21.00 8.56
N LEU A 123 2.28 -20.47 9.76
CA LEU A 123 1.95 -21.25 10.96
C LEU A 123 0.56 -21.90 10.86
N LEU A 124 -0.42 -21.22 10.26
CA LEU A 124 -1.81 -21.65 10.25
C LEU A 124 -2.24 -22.47 9.02
N LEU A 125 -1.63 -22.23 7.84
CA LEU A 125 -2.15 -22.74 6.56
C LEU A 125 -1.16 -23.63 5.82
N TYR A 126 -0.07 -23.05 5.30
CA TYR A 126 0.86 -23.73 4.42
C TYR A 126 2.26 -23.10 4.50
N PRO A 127 3.33 -23.90 4.47
CA PRO A 127 4.69 -23.39 4.52
C PRO A 127 4.99 -22.50 3.31
N VAL A 128 5.07 -21.19 3.52
CA VAL A 128 5.48 -20.20 2.51
C VAL A 128 6.69 -19.44 3.01
N ASN A 129 7.49 -18.90 2.10
CA ASN A 129 8.56 -17.98 2.46
C ASN A 129 7.96 -16.59 2.81
N PRO A 130 8.01 -16.13 4.09
CA PRO A 130 7.34 -14.90 4.48
C PRO A 130 7.91 -13.66 3.80
N LEU A 131 9.22 -13.67 3.51
CA LEU A 131 9.90 -12.55 2.86
C LEU A 131 9.50 -12.40 1.40
N GLU A 132 9.46 -13.51 0.66
CA GLU A 132 9.08 -13.50 -0.75
C GLU A 132 7.61 -13.10 -0.93
N MET A 133 6.73 -13.61 -0.06
CA MET A 133 5.32 -13.22 -0.05
C MET A 133 5.16 -11.72 0.22
N ALA A 134 5.85 -11.20 1.24
CA ALA A 134 5.80 -9.79 1.60
C ALA A 134 6.33 -8.89 0.46
N THR A 135 7.45 -9.25 -0.19
CA THR A 135 8.01 -8.44 -1.28
C THR A 135 7.10 -8.40 -2.51
N GLN A 136 6.46 -9.52 -2.85
CA GLN A 136 5.50 -9.55 -3.96
C GLN A 136 4.27 -8.67 -3.67
N LEU A 137 3.78 -8.68 -2.44
CA LEU A 137 2.65 -7.85 -2.00
C LEU A 137 3.00 -6.34 -1.94
N MET A 138 4.28 -5.98 -1.79
CA MET A 138 4.70 -4.57 -1.79
C MET A 138 4.42 -3.86 -3.12
N PHE A 139 4.43 -4.56 -4.26
CA PHE A 139 4.18 -3.91 -5.55
C PHE A 139 2.76 -3.33 -5.65
N PRO A 140 1.69 -4.12 -5.39
CA PRO A 140 0.34 -3.57 -5.26
C PRO A 140 0.21 -2.49 -4.18
N ILE A 141 0.88 -2.64 -3.03
CA ILE A 141 0.87 -1.65 -1.94
C ILE A 141 1.38 -0.29 -2.41
N LEU A 142 2.54 -0.28 -3.06
CA LEU A 142 3.14 0.95 -3.54
C LEU A 142 2.21 1.64 -4.54
N PHE A 143 1.58 0.87 -5.42
CA PHE A 143 0.60 1.38 -6.37
C PHE A 143 -0.63 1.99 -5.67
N PHE A 144 -1.33 1.22 -4.83
CA PHE A 144 -2.55 1.70 -4.15
C PHE A 144 -2.26 2.82 -3.14
N GLY A 145 -1.13 2.75 -2.44
CA GLY A 145 -0.71 3.77 -1.48
C GLY A 145 -0.38 5.10 -2.15
N ASN A 146 0.35 5.08 -3.27
CA ASN A 146 0.66 6.31 -4.00
C ASN A 146 -0.56 6.87 -4.74
N LEU A 147 -1.45 6.01 -5.22
CA LEU A 147 -2.72 6.41 -5.81
C LEU A 147 -3.63 7.08 -4.76
N ALA A 148 -3.76 6.47 -3.57
CA ALA A 148 -4.50 7.05 -2.44
C ALA A 148 -3.89 8.39 -2.00
N PHE A 149 -2.56 8.47 -1.94
CA PHE A 149 -1.86 9.71 -1.65
C PHE A 149 -2.17 10.79 -2.69
N MET A 150 -2.09 10.47 -3.99
CA MET A 150 -2.45 11.41 -5.05
C MET A 150 -3.88 11.94 -4.88
N PHE A 151 -4.88 11.07 -4.69
CA PHE A 151 -6.26 11.53 -4.50
C PHE A 151 -6.45 12.34 -3.20
N SER A 152 -5.74 11.99 -2.13
CA SER A 152 -5.78 12.77 -0.88
C SER A 152 -5.29 14.20 -1.07
N THR A 153 -4.30 14.42 -1.95
CA THR A 153 -3.83 15.78 -2.28
C THR A 153 -4.85 16.58 -3.09
N ILE A 154 -5.71 15.91 -3.85
CA ILE A 154 -6.73 16.54 -4.71
C ILE A 154 -7.98 16.90 -3.90
N THR A 155 -8.52 15.94 -3.15
CA THR A 155 -9.79 16.12 -2.42
C THR A 155 -9.65 16.95 -1.15
N ARG A 156 -8.44 17.03 -0.57
CA ARG A 156 -8.17 17.70 0.72
C ARG A 156 -9.01 17.12 1.87
N SER A 157 -9.53 15.92 1.68
CA SER A 157 -10.35 15.21 2.64
C SER A 157 -10.08 13.72 2.51
N GLY A 158 -9.58 13.13 3.57
CA GLY A 158 -9.39 11.70 3.78
C GLY A 158 -10.73 10.96 3.71
N ASN A 159 -11.83 11.50 4.23
CA ASN A 159 -13.16 10.88 4.02
C ASN A 159 -13.53 10.86 2.53
N GLY A 160 -13.35 11.96 1.80
CA GLY A 160 -13.64 12.03 0.36
C GLY A 160 -12.74 11.11 -0.48
N THR A 161 -11.45 11.07 -0.12
CA THR A 161 -10.48 10.16 -0.74
C THR A 161 -10.82 8.71 -0.46
N ALA A 162 -11.26 8.40 0.77
CA ALA A 162 -11.62 7.04 1.13
C ALA A 162 -12.76 6.52 0.25
N VAL A 163 -13.79 7.34 0.04
CA VAL A 163 -14.91 7.00 -0.84
C VAL A 163 -14.43 6.79 -2.28
N LEU A 164 -13.63 7.71 -2.84
CA LEU A 164 -13.10 7.57 -4.20
C LEU A 164 -12.30 6.29 -4.38
N MET A 165 -11.43 5.98 -3.42
CA MET A 165 -10.62 4.78 -3.47
C MET A 165 -11.42 3.49 -3.32
N ILE A 166 -12.49 3.48 -2.52
CA ILE A 166 -13.39 2.32 -2.44
C ILE A 166 -14.07 2.11 -3.79
N VAL A 167 -14.58 3.19 -4.42
CA VAL A 167 -15.20 3.11 -5.75
C VAL A 167 -14.19 2.59 -6.78
N ILE A 168 -12.97 3.15 -6.80
CA ILE A 168 -11.89 2.70 -7.69
C ILE A 168 -11.53 1.23 -7.41
N GLY A 169 -11.43 0.83 -6.13
CA GLY A 169 -11.12 -0.54 -5.73
C GLY A 169 -12.18 -1.54 -6.22
N ILE A 170 -13.46 -1.20 -6.11
CA ILE A 170 -14.57 -2.03 -6.62
C ILE A 170 -14.49 -2.13 -8.15
N VAL A 171 -14.30 -1.00 -8.84
CA VAL A 171 -14.15 -0.99 -10.30
C VAL A 171 -12.97 -1.87 -10.73
N LEU A 172 -11.81 -1.71 -10.10
CA LEU A 172 -10.63 -2.52 -10.38
C LEU A 172 -10.83 -4.00 -10.10
N LEU A 173 -11.57 -4.37 -9.04
CA LEU A 173 -11.91 -5.77 -8.77
C LEU A 173 -12.79 -6.36 -9.88
N ILE A 174 -13.77 -5.61 -10.37
CA ILE A 174 -14.63 -6.05 -11.49
C ILE A 174 -13.78 -6.28 -12.75
N PHE A 175 -12.89 -5.33 -13.08
CA PHE A 175 -12.02 -5.45 -14.25
C PHE A 175 -10.97 -6.56 -14.09
N SER A 176 -10.41 -6.76 -12.90
CA SER A 176 -9.43 -7.82 -12.61
C SER A 176 -9.98 -9.22 -12.85
N ASN A 177 -11.28 -9.42 -12.62
CA ASN A 177 -11.96 -10.70 -12.80
C ASN A 177 -12.41 -10.96 -14.25
N THR A 178 -12.12 -10.05 -15.19
CA THR A 178 -12.41 -10.28 -16.62
C THR A 178 -11.30 -11.14 -17.24
N PRO A 179 -11.64 -12.15 -18.07
CA PRO A 179 -10.68 -13.12 -18.62
C PRO A 179 -9.62 -12.48 -19.53
N LEU A 180 -9.88 -11.28 -20.06
CA LEU A 180 -8.95 -10.50 -20.88
C LEU A 180 -7.86 -9.81 -20.05
N ILE A 181 -8.16 -9.45 -18.80
CA ILE A 181 -7.26 -8.71 -17.91
C ILE A 181 -6.58 -9.65 -16.92
N GLU A 182 -7.25 -10.71 -16.48
CA GLU A 182 -6.75 -11.68 -15.50
C GLU A 182 -5.35 -12.19 -15.82
N ARG A 183 -5.07 -12.43 -17.10
CA ARG A 183 -3.78 -12.95 -17.63
C ARG A 183 -2.88 -11.87 -18.24
N SER A 184 -3.27 -10.61 -18.10
CA SER A 184 -2.58 -9.49 -18.70
C SER A 184 -1.67 -8.79 -17.70
N PHE A 185 -0.65 -8.12 -18.23
CA PHE A 185 0.28 -7.32 -17.43
C PHE A 185 -0.40 -6.12 -16.75
N TRP A 186 -1.60 -5.74 -17.21
CA TRP A 186 -2.42 -4.67 -16.63
C TRP A 186 -3.10 -5.05 -15.31
N ASN A 187 -3.12 -6.34 -14.93
CA ASN A 187 -3.74 -6.74 -13.68
C ASN A 187 -2.87 -6.29 -12.50
N ILE A 188 -3.41 -5.36 -11.71
CA ILE A 188 -2.75 -4.82 -10.52
C ILE A 188 -2.68 -5.85 -9.39
N MET A 189 -3.64 -6.79 -9.35
CA MET A 189 -3.73 -7.87 -8.36
C MET A 189 -3.20 -9.19 -8.90
N LEU A 190 -2.37 -9.16 -9.95
CA LEU A 190 -1.82 -10.37 -10.57
C LEU A 190 -1.06 -11.23 -9.54
N ASN A 191 -1.53 -12.46 -9.39
CA ASN A 191 -0.95 -13.45 -8.50
C ASN A 191 0.26 -14.12 -9.17
N PRO A 192 1.47 -14.00 -8.60
CA PRO A 192 2.67 -14.57 -9.22
C PRO A 192 2.79 -16.08 -8.98
N PHE A 193 2.15 -16.64 -7.96
CA PHE A 193 2.30 -18.03 -7.52
C PHE A 193 1.29 -18.98 -8.16
N SER A 194 0.28 -18.47 -8.87
CA SER A 194 -0.70 -19.29 -9.60
C SER A 194 -0.37 -19.34 -11.10
N ILE A 195 0.35 -20.37 -11.53
CA ILE A 195 0.66 -20.57 -12.96
C ILE A 195 -0.60 -21.11 -13.67
N PRO A 196 -1.13 -20.42 -14.70
CA PRO A 196 -2.25 -20.94 -15.47
C PRO A 196 -1.85 -22.21 -16.23
N ARG A 197 -2.69 -23.26 -16.19
CA ARG A 197 -2.40 -24.58 -16.79
C ARG A 197 -2.05 -24.56 -18.29
N ASN A 198 -2.38 -23.48 -19.01
CA ASN A 198 -2.19 -23.34 -20.45
C ASN A 198 -1.02 -22.40 -20.84
N PHE A 199 -0.18 -21.99 -19.88
CA PHE A 199 0.96 -21.12 -20.15
C PHE A 199 2.28 -21.85 -19.91
N LEU A 200 3.25 -21.63 -20.80
CA LEU A 200 4.63 -22.01 -20.49
C LEU A 200 5.12 -21.16 -19.31
N PRO A 201 5.80 -21.75 -18.31
CA PRO A 201 6.32 -21.02 -17.14
C PRO A 201 7.14 -19.79 -17.51
N ILE A 202 7.95 -19.88 -18.57
CA ILE A 202 8.79 -18.78 -19.07
C ILE A 202 7.98 -17.55 -19.54
N ILE A 203 6.81 -17.77 -20.15
CA ILE A 203 5.95 -16.69 -20.64
C ILE A 203 5.25 -16.02 -19.46
N TRP A 204 4.85 -16.82 -18.47
CA TRP A 204 4.19 -16.34 -17.26
C TRP A 204 5.12 -15.47 -16.41
N GLU A 205 6.37 -15.90 -16.20
CA GLU A 205 7.40 -15.07 -15.55
C GLU A 205 7.62 -13.75 -16.29
N GLY A 206 7.64 -13.78 -17.62
CA GLY A 206 7.71 -12.56 -18.45
C GLY A 206 6.51 -11.61 -18.24
N ILE A 207 5.30 -12.14 -18.06
CA ILE A 207 4.10 -11.34 -17.77
C ILE A 207 4.18 -10.74 -16.35
N ILE A 208 4.62 -11.53 -15.36
CA ILE A 208 4.80 -11.07 -13.97
C ILE A 208 5.79 -9.90 -13.94
N ILE A 209 6.97 -10.05 -14.56
CA ILE A 209 7.99 -9.00 -14.57
C ILE A 209 7.43 -7.71 -15.20
N LYS A 210 6.73 -7.81 -16.32
CA LYS A 210 6.09 -6.65 -16.96
C LYS A 210 5.05 -5.99 -16.06
N SER A 211 4.22 -6.78 -15.37
CA SER A 211 3.25 -6.29 -14.38
C SER A 211 3.95 -5.56 -13.21
N ARG A 212 5.04 -6.11 -12.67
CA ARG A 212 5.79 -5.47 -11.57
C ARG A 212 6.46 -4.17 -12.00
N ILE A 213 7.03 -4.13 -13.21
CA ILE A 213 7.59 -2.90 -13.78
C ILE A 213 6.47 -1.85 -13.97
N PHE A 214 5.32 -2.26 -14.52
CA PHE A 214 4.17 -1.37 -14.68
C PHE A 214 3.71 -0.78 -13.33
N LEU A 215 3.56 -1.61 -12.30
CA LEU A 215 3.17 -1.17 -10.96
C LEU A 215 4.19 -0.20 -10.34
N LEU A 216 5.48 -0.46 -10.47
CA LEU A 216 6.53 0.43 -9.99
C LEU A 216 6.51 1.78 -10.70
N VAL A 217 6.44 1.78 -12.04
CA VAL A 217 6.42 3.00 -12.84
C VAL A 217 5.18 3.82 -12.52
N ALA A 218 3.99 3.19 -12.50
CA ALA A 218 2.75 3.86 -12.17
C ALA A 218 2.76 4.41 -10.73
N SER A 219 3.30 3.66 -9.77
CA SER A 219 3.49 4.09 -8.38
C SER A 219 4.36 5.36 -8.29
N ILE A 220 5.48 5.41 -9.02
CA ILE A 220 6.36 6.59 -9.06
C ILE A 220 5.61 7.79 -9.69
N VAL A 221 4.90 7.57 -10.79
CA VAL A 221 4.11 8.62 -11.45
C VAL A 221 3.05 9.19 -10.50
N TRP A 222 2.29 8.34 -9.80
CA TRP A 222 1.29 8.80 -8.82
C TRP A 222 1.90 9.56 -7.65
N MET A 223 3.05 9.09 -7.15
CA MET A 223 3.80 9.80 -6.11
C MET A 223 4.23 11.19 -6.59
N LEU A 224 4.79 11.30 -7.80
CA LEU A 224 5.21 12.58 -8.37
C LEU A 224 4.03 13.54 -8.58
N ILE A 225 2.89 13.05 -9.07
CA ILE A 225 1.68 13.88 -9.23
C ILE A 225 1.19 14.38 -7.87
N GLY A 226 1.15 13.51 -6.85
CA GLY A 226 0.80 13.91 -5.48
C GLY A 226 1.73 15.00 -4.93
N LEU A 227 3.04 14.83 -5.11
CA LEU A 227 4.03 15.83 -4.68
C LEU A 227 3.92 17.16 -5.45
N LEU A 228 3.68 17.12 -6.76
CA LEU A 228 3.49 18.31 -7.59
C LEU A 228 2.21 19.07 -7.21
N ASN A 229 1.14 18.35 -6.88
CA ASN A 229 -0.11 18.95 -6.41
C ASN A 229 0.08 19.70 -5.09
N LEU A 230 0.92 19.16 -4.18
CA LEU A 230 1.31 19.86 -2.96
C LEU A 230 2.12 21.14 -3.25
N GLN A 231 2.93 21.15 -4.32
CA GLN A 231 3.73 22.32 -4.70
C GLN A 231 2.88 23.43 -5.34
N LYS A 232 1.93 23.08 -6.23
CA LYS A 232 1.03 24.04 -6.90
C LYS A 232 0.03 24.71 -5.94
N ARG A 233 -0.05 24.27 -4.68
CA ARG A 233 -0.93 24.82 -3.63
C ARG A 233 -0.58 26.27 -3.23
N GLU A 234 0.56 26.82 -3.70
CA GLU A 234 0.93 28.24 -3.54
C GLU A 234 1.38 28.84 -4.87
N LYS A 235 0.42 29.33 -5.68
CA LYS A 235 0.69 30.54 -6.45
C LYS A 235 0.63 31.68 -5.45
N PHE A 236 1.80 32.27 -5.20
CA PHE A 236 2.05 33.44 -4.37
C PHE A 236 0.91 34.48 -4.46
N VAL A 237 0.33 34.79 -3.30
CA VAL A 237 -0.17 36.14 -2.99
C VAL A 237 0.99 36.90 -2.39
#